data_AF-A0A094GY94-F1
#
_entry.id   AF-A0A094GY94-F1
#
_cell.length_a   1.000
_cell.length_b   1.000
_cell.length_c   1.000
_cell.angle_alpha   90.00
_cell.angle_beta   90.00
_cell.angle_gamma   90.00
#
_symmetry.space_group_name_H-M   'P 1'
#
loop_
_entity.id
_entity.type
_entity.pdbx_description
1 polymer ?
#
loop_
_entity_poly.entity_id
_entity_poly.type
_entity_poly.pdbx_seq_one_letter_code
_entity_poly.pdbx_strand_id
1 'polypeptide(L)'
;SETGHQANLFSANDKSTPFDTQSAVEYYISKGVAPQDIVLGMPIYGNAFDATAGAGLPSTIAGSGSWAPGVYDFKALPLAGAKEQFDEKLGVSYSYDATKREFISYDNIAVVNQKAAWIQKMELGGAMWWESSADALGSKSLITSVYLVLGGKNGLGLDNTPNTLTYPDSDYANIRAGMPDVSSPSEYTSTLAKSAILSATTCAITLTTTITLSNQCTCTTF
;
A
#
# COMPACT_ATOMS: atom_id res chain seq x y z
N SER A 1 22.80 20.54 1.89
CA SER A 1 22.15 20.01 0.66
C SER A 1 21.09 21.02 0.22
N GLU A 2 20.40 20.77 -0.88
CA GLU A 2 19.23 21.55 -1.31
C GLU A 2 17.98 20.66 -1.24
N THR A 3 16.83 21.27 -0.97
CA THR A 3 15.53 20.60 -0.96
C THR A 3 15.05 20.41 -2.39
N GLY A 4 14.46 19.26 -2.72
CA GLY A 4 13.91 19.01 -4.06
C GLY A 4 12.66 18.16 -4.03
N HIS A 5 11.91 18.20 -5.13
CA HIS A 5 10.81 17.29 -5.38
C HIS A 5 11.38 15.92 -5.76
N GLN A 6 10.91 14.86 -5.09
CA GLN A 6 11.49 13.53 -5.28
C GLN A 6 10.94 12.77 -6.50
N ALA A 7 9.78 13.18 -7.03
CA ALA A 7 9.06 12.43 -8.06
C ALA A 7 8.18 13.34 -8.95
N ASN A 8 8.68 14.51 -9.35
CA ASN A 8 7.95 15.42 -10.24
C ASN A 8 7.78 14.83 -11.65
N LEU A 9 6.62 15.10 -12.27
CA LEU A 9 6.39 14.77 -13.67
C LEU A 9 7.23 15.65 -14.60
N PHE A 10 7.22 16.95 -14.33
CA PHE A 10 7.77 17.97 -15.22
C PHE A 10 8.82 18.82 -14.51
N SER A 11 9.74 19.40 -15.29
CA SER A 11 10.80 20.27 -14.78
C SER A 11 10.29 21.70 -14.55
N ALA A 12 10.69 22.29 -13.42
CA ALA A 12 10.57 23.72 -13.14
C ALA A 12 11.71 24.54 -13.76
N ASN A 13 12.72 23.87 -14.35
CA ASN A 13 13.98 24.47 -14.81
C ASN A 13 14.76 25.21 -13.73
N ASP A 14 14.64 24.75 -12.48
CA ASP A 14 15.39 25.26 -11.34
C ASP A 14 15.89 24.11 -10.43
N LYS A 15 16.45 24.48 -9.29
CA LYS A 15 17.03 23.54 -8.32
C LYS A 15 16.02 22.65 -7.59
N SER A 16 14.73 22.98 -7.63
CA SER A 16 13.67 22.19 -6.98
C SER A 16 13.37 20.90 -7.74
N THR A 17 13.64 20.85 -9.03
CA THR A 17 13.43 19.69 -9.90
C THR A 17 14.73 19.33 -10.64
N PRO A 18 15.76 18.81 -9.94
CA PRO A 18 17.03 18.44 -10.57
C PRO A 18 16.88 17.29 -11.57
N PHE A 19 15.78 16.53 -11.48
CA PHE A 19 15.35 15.50 -12.41
C PHE A 19 13.85 15.67 -12.68
N ASP A 20 13.34 15.06 -13.75
CA ASP A 20 11.91 14.99 -14.05
C ASP A 20 11.56 13.69 -14.79
N THR A 21 10.32 13.24 -14.62
CA THR A 21 9.84 11.97 -15.18
C THR A 21 9.69 12.02 -16.69
N GLN A 22 9.21 13.14 -17.24
CA GLN A 22 8.98 13.30 -18.68
C GLN A 22 10.26 13.07 -19.47
N SER A 23 11.35 13.74 -19.10
CA SER A 23 12.65 13.61 -19.75
C SER A 23 13.14 12.15 -19.77
N ALA A 24 12.96 11.41 -18.66
CA ALA A 24 13.36 10.02 -18.59
C ALA A 24 12.52 9.12 -19.51
N VAL A 25 11.19 9.27 -19.49
CA VAL A 25 10.27 8.49 -20.34
C VAL A 25 10.53 8.77 -21.83
N GLU A 26 10.65 10.04 -22.20
CA GLU A 26 10.97 10.43 -23.58
C GLU A 26 12.33 9.88 -24.03
N TYR A 27 13.31 9.86 -23.14
CA TYR A 27 14.60 9.24 -23.42
C TYR A 27 14.45 7.74 -23.75
N TYR A 28 13.77 6.95 -22.94
CA TYR A 28 13.57 5.51 -23.21
C TYR A 28 12.83 5.26 -24.52
N ILE A 29 11.78 6.04 -24.80
CA ILE A 29 11.03 5.97 -26.06
C ILE A 29 11.94 6.31 -27.24
N SER A 30 12.79 7.34 -27.12
CA SER A 30 13.76 7.71 -28.16
C SER A 30 14.80 6.62 -28.44
N LYS A 31 15.01 5.69 -27.50
CA LYS A 31 15.89 4.52 -27.64
C LYS A 31 15.16 3.27 -28.14
N GLY A 32 13.87 3.38 -28.48
CA GLY A 32 13.09 2.31 -29.09
C GLY A 32 12.34 1.42 -28.10
N VAL A 33 12.28 1.78 -26.81
CA VAL A 33 11.38 1.10 -25.87
C VAL A 33 9.96 1.54 -26.18
N ALA A 34 9.05 0.58 -26.37
CA ALA A 34 7.66 0.92 -26.63
C ALA A 34 7.01 1.50 -25.36
N PRO A 35 6.15 2.54 -25.47
CA PRO A 35 5.55 3.16 -24.28
C PRO A 35 4.85 2.17 -23.35
N GLN A 36 4.13 1.18 -23.91
CA GLN A 36 3.42 0.16 -23.15
C GLN A 36 4.34 -0.80 -22.36
N ASP A 37 5.65 -0.80 -22.62
CA ASP A 37 6.63 -1.59 -21.86
C ASP A 37 7.24 -0.78 -20.69
N ILE A 38 6.85 0.50 -20.55
CA ILE A 38 7.32 1.38 -19.47
C ILE A 38 6.24 1.46 -18.38
N VAL A 39 6.55 0.96 -17.20
CA VAL A 39 5.68 1.08 -16.01
C VAL A 39 6.16 2.24 -15.15
N LEU A 40 5.28 3.20 -14.86
CA LEU A 40 5.64 4.39 -14.09
C LEU A 40 5.69 4.08 -12.58
N GLY A 41 6.88 4.14 -12.00
CA GLY A 41 7.08 4.03 -10.56
C GLY A 41 6.67 5.29 -9.80
N MET A 42 5.91 5.14 -8.72
CA MET A 42 5.48 6.22 -7.82
C MET A 42 5.79 5.88 -6.36
N PRO A 43 6.32 6.82 -5.56
CA PRO A 43 6.62 6.58 -4.15
C PRO A 43 5.35 6.60 -3.30
N ILE A 44 5.24 5.66 -2.36
CA ILE A 44 4.25 5.68 -1.26
C ILE A 44 4.96 6.12 0.04
N TYR A 45 5.87 7.07 -0.08
CA TYR A 45 6.60 7.65 1.05
C TYR A 45 6.99 9.08 0.73
N GLY A 46 7.34 9.83 1.78
CA GLY A 46 7.82 11.20 1.67
C GLY A 46 9.28 11.34 2.08
N ASN A 47 10.04 12.13 1.30
CA ASN A 47 11.39 12.56 1.67
C ASN A 47 11.32 13.92 2.37
N ALA A 48 11.83 13.98 3.60
CA ALA A 48 11.76 15.12 4.48
C ALA A 48 13.09 15.87 4.59
N PHE A 49 12.99 17.19 4.62
CA PHE A 49 14.09 18.14 4.70
C PHE A 49 13.81 19.18 5.78
N ASP A 50 14.77 19.38 6.67
CA ASP A 50 14.72 20.37 7.74
C ASP A 50 15.50 21.63 7.36
N ALA A 51 15.31 22.67 8.18
CA ALA A 51 16.01 23.96 8.11
C ALA A 51 15.83 24.71 6.77
N THR A 52 14.86 24.32 5.96
CA THR A 52 14.60 24.91 4.64
C THR A 52 13.53 25.99 4.69
N ALA A 53 13.51 26.87 3.70
CA ALA A 53 12.40 27.81 3.49
C ALA A 53 11.44 27.35 2.37
N GLY A 54 11.74 26.23 1.70
CA GLY A 54 10.94 25.71 0.59
C GLY A 54 11.74 24.82 -0.37
N ALA A 55 11.13 24.49 -1.50
CA ALA A 55 11.76 23.69 -2.54
C ALA A 55 12.91 24.47 -3.24
N GLY A 56 13.96 23.77 -3.66
CA GLY A 56 15.14 24.34 -4.32
C GLY A 56 16.07 25.13 -3.40
N LEU A 57 15.79 25.18 -2.09
CA LEU A 57 16.54 25.99 -1.11
C LEU A 57 17.42 25.14 -0.20
N PRO A 58 18.46 25.74 0.43
CA PRO A 58 19.36 25.04 1.34
C PRO A 58 18.62 24.32 2.47
N SER A 59 19.06 23.11 2.78
CA SER A 59 18.45 22.25 3.78
C SER A 59 19.42 21.25 4.40
N THR A 60 18.92 20.57 5.43
CA THR A 60 19.49 19.35 6.00
C THR A 60 18.49 18.21 5.82
N ILE A 61 18.97 16.96 5.75
CA ILE A 61 18.07 15.80 5.82
C ILE A 61 17.36 15.83 7.17
N ALA A 62 16.05 15.57 7.19
CA ALA A 62 15.32 15.58 8.45
C ALA A 62 15.82 14.47 9.38
N GLY A 63 15.96 14.79 10.66
CA GLY A 63 16.48 13.84 11.66
C GLY A 63 15.46 12.74 12.03
N SER A 64 14.17 13.00 11.79
CA SER A 64 13.06 12.11 12.11
C SER A 64 12.52 11.40 10.87
N GLY A 65 11.74 10.33 11.07
CA GLY A 65 11.06 9.58 10.02
C GLY A 65 10.30 8.39 10.58
N SER A 66 9.53 7.70 9.76
CA SER A 66 8.73 6.53 10.16
C SER A 66 9.60 5.34 10.52
N TRP A 67 10.63 5.06 9.72
CA TRP A 67 11.54 3.92 9.89
C TRP A 67 13.02 4.26 9.68
N ALA A 68 13.33 5.36 8.99
CA ALA A 68 14.67 5.94 8.91
C ALA A 68 14.59 7.47 8.87
N PRO A 69 15.67 8.16 9.29
CA PRO A 69 15.75 9.61 9.18
C PRO A 69 15.46 10.10 7.76
N GLY A 70 14.59 11.09 7.65
CA GLY A 70 14.24 11.73 6.39
C GLY A 70 13.17 11.00 5.58
N VAL A 71 12.66 9.85 6.03
CA VAL A 71 11.65 9.09 5.27
C VAL A 71 10.41 8.82 6.10
N TYR A 72 9.24 9.21 5.57
CA TYR A 72 7.93 9.00 6.20
C TYR A 72 7.05 8.12 5.32
N ASP A 73 6.37 7.14 5.92
CA ASP A 73 5.30 6.40 5.23
C ASP A 73 4.19 7.37 4.80
N PHE A 74 3.64 7.20 3.60
CA PHE A 74 2.55 8.06 3.11
C PHE A 74 1.34 8.05 4.05
N LYS A 75 0.97 6.90 4.62
CA LYS A 75 -0.16 6.79 5.57
C LYS A 75 -0.03 7.66 6.82
N ALA A 76 1.17 8.17 7.12
CA ALA A 76 1.43 9.09 8.24
C ALA A 76 1.36 10.57 7.84
N LEU A 77 1.22 10.88 6.55
CA LEU A 77 1.26 12.24 6.00
C LEU A 77 -0.14 12.78 5.68
N PRO A 78 -0.33 14.12 5.69
CA PRO A 78 0.60 15.14 6.18
C PRO A 78 0.77 15.10 7.71
N LEU A 79 1.95 15.51 8.19
CA LEU A 79 2.18 15.67 9.62
C LEU A 79 1.37 16.83 10.20
N ALA A 80 0.99 16.72 11.49
CA ALA A 80 0.28 17.78 12.19
C ALA A 80 1.07 19.10 12.18
N GLY A 81 0.40 20.19 11.80
CA GLY A 81 0.99 21.52 11.67
C GLY A 81 1.50 21.85 10.26
N ALA A 82 1.74 20.83 9.42
CA ALA A 82 2.15 21.03 8.03
C ALA A 82 0.95 21.36 7.14
N LYS A 83 1.18 22.20 6.13
CA LYS A 83 0.21 22.50 5.07
C LYS A 83 0.61 21.76 3.81
N GLU A 84 -0.27 20.89 3.33
CA GLU A 84 -0.09 20.22 2.03
C GLU A 84 -0.32 21.23 0.89
N GLN A 85 0.45 21.08 -0.19
CA GLN A 85 0.42 21.87 -1.41
C GLN A 85 0.43 20.91 -2.60
N PHE A 86 -0.21 21.32 -3.69
CA PHE A 86 -0.23 20.61 -4.97
C PHE A 86 0.10 21.62 -6.07
N ASP A 87 1.11 21.32 -6.88
CA ASP A 87 1.44 22.06 -8.09
C ASP A 87 1.18 21.17 -9.31
N GLU A 88 0.05 21.44 -9.96
CA GLU A 88 -0.39 20.73 -11.15
C GLU A 88 0.58 20.91 -12.33
N LYS A 89 1.28 22.05 -12.44
CA LYS A 89 2.19 22.28 -13.58
C LYS A 89 3.42 21.38 -13.52
N LEU A 90 3.88 21.07 -12.31
CA LEU A 90 5.04 20.20 -12.08
C LEU A 90 4.63 18.74 -11.85
N GLY A 91 3.37 18.49 -11.51
CA GLY A 91 2.88 17.17 -11.11
C GLY A 91 3.49 16.73 -9.79
N VAL A 92 3.48 17.63 -8.79
CA VAL A 92 4.07 17.39 -7.46
C VAL A 92 3.11 17.79 -6.35
N SER A 93 3.30 17.16 -5.20
CA SER A 93 2.79 17.63 -3.94
C SER A 93 3.88 17.58 -2.87
N TYR A 94 3.66 18.34 -1.82
CA TYR A 94 4.52 18.38 -0.66
C TYR A 94 3.75 18.96 0.52
N SER A 95 4.22 18.73 1.73
CA SER A 95 3.77 19.47 2.90
C SER A 95 4.88 20.36 3.45
N TYR A 96 4.51 21.54 3.94
CA TYR A 96 5.46 22.44 4.61
C TYR A 96 4.93 22.91 5.97
N ASP A 97 5.72 22.74 7.02
CA ASP A 97 5.49 23.33 8.35
C ASP A 97 6.40 24.55 8.51
N ALA A 98 5.83 25.74 8.47
CA ALA A 98 6.58 27.00 8.56
C ALA A 98 7.22 27.23 9.94
N THR A 99 6.67 26.62 11.00
CA THR A 99 7.20 26.77 12.37
C THR A 99 8.44 25.91 12.54
N LYS A 100 8.38 24.66 12.07
CA LYS A 100 9.51 23.72 12.11
C LYS A 100 10.52 23.95 10.99
N ARG A 101 10.10 24.65 9.92
CA ARG A 101 10.84 24.78 8.67
C ARG A 101 11.15 23.41 8.04
N GLU A 102 10.15 22.53 8.09
CA GLU A 102 10.19 21.16 7.59
C GLU A 102 9.41 21.08 6.28
N PHE A 103 10.03 20.52 5.25
CA PHE A 103 9.46 20.27 3.93
C PHE A 103 9.47 18.77 3.66
N ILE A 104 8.33 18.20 3.28
CA ILE A 104 8.22 16.77 2.94
C ILE A 104 7.66 16.66 1.54
N SER A 105 8.44 16.16 0.57
CA SER A 105 7.96 15.86 -0.78
C SER A 105 7.36 14.46 -0.81
N TYR A 106 6.11 14.32 -1.26
CA TYR A 106 5.41 13.03 -1.43
C TYR A 106 4.24 13.22 -2.40
N ASP A 107 3.73 12.13 -2.97
CA ASP A 107 2.54 12.19 -3.81
C ASP A 107 1.28 12.10 -2.94
N ASN A 108 0.34 13.03 -3.12
CA ASN A 108 -1.02 12.94 -2.57
C ASN A 108 -1.99 12.41 -3.64
N ILE A 109 -3.27 12.30 -3.27
CA ILE A 109 -4.34 11.80 -4.16
C ILE A 109 -4.42 12.60 -5.47
N ALA A 110 -4.25 13.93 -5.43
CA ALA A 110 -4.34 14.76 -6.62
C ALA A 110 -3.19 14.46 -7.60
N VAL A 111 -1.96 14.34 -7.10
CA VAL A 111 -0.79 14.03 -7.93
C VAL A 111 -0.87 12.64 -8.52
N VAL A 112 -1.22 11.61 -7.75
CA VAL A 112 -1.29 10.25 -8.32
C VAL A 112 -2.41 10.12 -9.36
N ASN A 113 -3.52 10.86 -9.21
CA ASN A 113 -4.55 10.93 -10.25
C ASN A 113 -4.06 11.63 -11.52
N GLN A 114 -3.28 12.70 -11.37
CA GLN A 114 -2.65 13.37 -12.50
C GLN A 114 -1.64 12.45 -13.20
N LYS A 115 -0.80 11.74 -12.44
CA LYS A 115 0.15 10.75 -12.97
C LYS A 115 -0.56 9.60 -13.66
N ALA A 116 -1.69 9.13 -13.15
CA ALA A 116 -2.52 8.11 -13.80
C ALA A 116 -3.12 8.61 -15.13
N ALA A 117 -3.61 9.84 -15.19
CA ALA A 117 -4.06 10.45 -16.44
C ALA A 117 -2.89 10.62 -17.43
N TRP A 118 -1.69 10.94 -16.93
CA TRP A 118 -0.49 11.05 -17.74
C TRP A 118 -0.03 9.68 -18.30
N ILE A 119 -0.12 8.61 -17.50
CA ILE A 119 0.08 7.21 -17.95
C ILE A 119 -0.81 6.90 -19.14
N GLN A 120 -2.11 7.22 -19.06
CA GLN A 120 -3.06 7.01 -20.17
C GLN A 120 -2.70 7.85 -21.40
N LYS A 121 -2.36 9.13 -21.21
CA LYS A 121 -2.00 10.04 -22.29
C LYS A 121 -0.75 9.58 -23.05
N MET A 122 0.23 9.05 -22.33
CA MET A 122 1.50 8.60 -22.88
C MET A 122 1.48 7.12 -23.30
N GLU A 123 0.33 6.43 -23.16
CA GLU A 123 0.16 5.00 -23.46
C GLU A 123 1.18 4.11 -22.73
N LEU A 124 1.48 4.45 -21.47
CA LEU A 124 2.43 3.69 -20.65
C LEU A 124 1.82 2.37 -20.16
N GLY A 125 2.68 1.41 -19.82
CA GLY A 125 2.30 0.05 -19.40
C GLY A 125 1.58 -0.05 -18.06
N GLY A 126 1.58 1.02 -17.26
CA GLY A 126 0.83 1.10 -16.01
C GLY A 126 1.58 1.81 -14.90
N ALA A 127 1.27 1.45 -13.66
CA ALA A 127 1.83 2.03 -12.45
C ALA A 127 2.52 0.97 -11.58
N MET A 128 3.61 1.38 -10.92
CA MET A 128 4.34 0.60 -9.92
C MET A 128 4.50 1.44 -8.66
N TRP A 129 4.58 0.79 -7.50
CA TRP A 129 4.74 1.46 -6.21
C TRP A 129 5.88 0.91 -5.39
N TRP A 130 6.54 1.81 -4.66
CA TRP A 130 7.43 1.47 -3.56
C TRP A 130 6.95 2.18 -2.28
N GLU A 131 6.52 1.49 -1.23
CA GLU A 131 6.22 0.06 -1.13
C GLU A 131 4.84 -0.16 -0.47
N SER A 132 4.35 -1.41 -0.45
CA SER A 132 2.94 -1.71 -0.14
C SER A 132 2.53 -1.41 1.30
N SER A 133 3.45 -1.49 2.26
CA SER A 133 3.13 -1.31 3.68
C SER A 133 2.81 0.14 4.06
N ALA A 134 3.27 1.10 3.25
CA ALA A 134 3.17 2.53 3.54
C ALA A 134 1.89 3.20 3.00
N ASP A 135 1.06 2.49 2.22
CA ASP A 135 -0.17 3.06 1.66
C ASP A 135 -1.24 3.28 2.73
N ALA A 136 -2.11 4.25 2.48
CA ALA A 136 -3.31 4.45 3.30
C ALA A 136 -4.42 3.50 2.86
N LEU A 137 -5.47 3.37 3.68
CA LEU A 137 -6.63 2.54 3.37
C LEU A 137 -7.79 3.35 2.79
N GLY A 138 -8.70 2.67 2.09
CA GLY A 138 -9.94 3.25 1.58
C GLY A 138 -9.70 4.37 0.58
N SER A 139 -10.45 5.48 0.70
CA SER A 139 -10.37 6.61 -0.22
C SER A 139 -9.05 7.38 -0.17
N LYS A 140 -8.18 7.08 0.80
CA LYS A 140 -6.85 7.67 0.90
C LYS A 140 -5.77 6.82 0.24
N SER A 141 -6.05 5.58 -0.16
CA SER A 141 -5.08 4.71 -0.84
C SER A 141 -4.65 5.31 -2.17
N LEU A 142 -3.34 5.52 -2.35
CA LEU A 142 -2.78 5.97 -3.62
C LEU A 142 -2.96 4.90 -4.70
N ILE A 143 -2.76 3.63 -4.34
CA ILE A 143 -2.92 2.48 -5.25
C ILE A 143 -4.36 2.41 -5.76
N THR A 144 -5.33 2.49 -4.85
CA THR A 144 -6.76 2.45 -5.20
C THR A 144 -7.12 3.65 -6.09
N SER A 145 -6.61 4.84 -5.79
CA SER A 145 -6.90 6.04 -6.58
C SER A 145 -6.44 5.89 -8.03
N VAL A 146 -5.19 5.47 -8.24
CA VAL A 146 -4.64 5.21 -9.58
C VAL A 146 -5.40 4.11 -10.30
N TYR A 147 -5.68 2.99 -9.64
CA TYR A 147 -6.46 1.88 -10.20
C TYR A 147 -7.81 2.36 -10.75
N LEU A 148 -8.51 3.23 -10.01
CA LEU A 148 -9.80 3.77 -10.45
C LEU A 148 -9.68 4.67 -11.68
N VAL A 149 -8.63 5.50 -11.77
CA VAL A 149 -8.37 6.38 -12.93
C VAL A 149 -8.01 5.56 -14.16
N LEU A 150 -7.23 4.49 -14.00
CA LEU A 150 -6.81 3.61 -15.10
C LEU A 150 -7.93 2.69 -15.64
N GLY A 151 -9.16 2.81 -15.15
CA GLY A 151 -10.31 2.06 -15.67
C GLY A 151 -10.69 0.81 -14.87
N GLY A 152 -10.14 0.66 -13.65
CA GLY A 152 -10.34 -0.49 -12.79
C GLY A 152 -11.80 -0.81 -12.41
N LYS A 153 -12.72 0.16 -12.46
CA LYS A 153 -14.13 -0.09 -12.08
C LYS A 153 -14.84 -1.19 -12.89
N ASN A 154 -14.36 -1.50 -14.10
CA ASN A 154 -14.98 -2.49 -14.98
C ASN A 154 -14.02 -3.64 -15.37
N GLY A 155 -12.86 -3.77 -14.71
CA GLY A 155 -11.86 -4.80 -15.04
C GLY A 155 -11.15 -4.60 -16.40
N LEU A 156 -11.33 -3.44 -17.03
CA LEU A 156 -10.72 -3.10 -18.33
C LEU A 156 -9.39 -2.33 -18.20
N GLY A 157 -9.00 -1.96 -16.97
CA GLY A 157 -7.82 -1.14 -16.69
C GLY A 157 -6.58 -1.92 -16.27
N LEU A 158 -6.62 -3.26 -16.30
CA LEU A 158 -5.52 -4.13 -15.91
C LEU A 158 -5.26 -5.16 -17.02
N ASP A 159 -4.00 -5.58 -17.15
CA ASP A 159 -3.62 -6.76 -17.91
C ASP A 159 -4.36 -7.99 -17.35
N ASN A 160 -4.92 -8.79 -18.25
CA ASN A 160 -5.69 -10.00 -17.94
C ASN A 160 -4.92 -11.29 -18.20
N THR A 161 -3.60 -11.21 -18.39
CA THR A 161 -2.71 -12.37 -18.54
C THR A 161 -2.80 -13.27 -17.30
N PRO A 162 -3.17 -14.56 -17.45
CA PRO A 162 -3.22 -15.50 -16.33
C PRO A 162 -1.84 -15.69 -15.67
N ASN A 163 -1.82 -15.88 -14.36
CA ASN A 163 -0.61 -16.28 -13.64
C ASN A 163 -0.25 -17.75 -13.90
N THR A 164 0.92 -18.17 -13.42
CA THR A 164 1.33 -19.59 -13.42
C THR A 164 1.11 -20.19 -12.04
N LEU A 165 0.32 -21.27 -11.95
CA LEU A 165 0.09 -22.01 -10.70
C LEU A 165 0.76 -23.39 -10.68
N THR A 166 1.37 -23.80 -11.80
CA THR A 166 1.96 -25.12 -11.95
C THR A 166 3.47 -25.01 -12.08
N TYR A 167 4.17 -25.58 -11.10
CA TYR A 167 5.64 -25.61 -11.04
C TYR A 167 6.10 -27.06 -10.87
N PRO A 168 6.06 -27.89 -11.93
CA PRO A 168 6.26 -29.35 -11.84
C PRO A 168 7.66 -29.72 -11.36
N ASP A 169 8.65 -28.86 -11.61
CA ASP A 169 10.05 -29.06 -11.25
C ASP A 169 10.45 -28.33 -9.95
N SER A 170 9.49 -27.78 -9.21
CA SER A 170 9.78 -27.16 -7.90
C SER A 170 10.33 -28.20 -6.93
N ASP A 171 11.44 -27.91 -6.25
CA ASP A 171 11.98 -28.77 -5.18
C ASP A 171 10.98 -28.93 -4.02
N TYR A 172 10.19 -27.89 -3.74
CA TYR A 172 9.19 -27.87 -2.69
C TYR A 172 7.96 -28.70 -3.08
N ALA A 173 7.71 -29.80 -2.35
CA ALA A 173 6.64 -30.75 -2.64
C ALA A 173 5.23 -30.12 -2.56
N ASN A 174 5.00 -29.20 -1.63
CA ASN A 174 3.75 -28.46 -1.50
C ASN A 174 3.50 -27.54 -2.71
N ILE A 175 4.51 -26.80 -3.18
CA ILE A 175 4.41 -25.94 -4.37
C ILE A 175 4.19 -26.77 -5.63
N ARG A 176 4.95 -27.85 -5.80
CA ARG A 176 4.80 -28.79 -6.93
C ARG A 176 3.42 -29.43 -6.97
N ALA A 177 2.83 -29.72 -5.81
CA ALA A 177 1.47 -30.22 -5.68
C ALA A 177 0.38 -29.14 -5.79
N GLY A 178 0.74 -27.87 -6.03
CA GLY A 178 -0.21 -26.77 -6.18
C GLY A 178 -0.82 -26.27 -4.87
N MET A 179 -0.07 -26.35 -3.77
CA MET A 179 -0.50 -25.96 -2.42
C MET A 179 -1.89 -26.53 -2.05
N PRO A 180 -2.05 -27.87 -2.06
CA PRO A 180 -3.33 -28.47 -1.73
C PRO A 180 -3.76 -28.09 -0.32
N ASP A 181 -5.04 -27.80 -0.12
CA ASP A 181 -5.60 -27.52 1.20
C ASP A 181 -5.21 -28.65 2.17
N VAL A 182 -4.39 -28.33 3.16
CA VAL A 182 -4.13 -29.24 4.27
C VAL A 182 -5.40 -29.29 5.11
N SER A 183 -6.18 -30.37 4.97
CA SER A 183 -7.26 -30.65 5.90
C SER A 183 -6.68 -30.94 7.31
N SER A 184 -6.33 -29.90 8.07
CA SER A 184 -5.98 -29.95 9.50
C SER A 184 -4.78 -30.89 9.87
N PRO A 185 -4.24 -30.80 11.10
CA PRO A 185 -2.80 -30.89 11.36
C PRO A 185 -2.24 -32.29 11.10
N SER A 186 -1.04 -32.31 10.52
CA SER A 186 -0.15 -33.46 10.50
C SER A 186 -0.12 -34.12 11.87
N GLU A 187 -0.54 -35.39 11.93
CA GLU A 187 -0.11 -36.30 12.98
C GLU A 187 1.42 -36.28 13.01
N TYR A 188 2.00 -35.55 13.97
CA TYR A 188 3.34 -35.81 14.41
C TYR A 188 3.30 -37.20 15.05
N THR A 189 3.69 -38.24 14.31
CA THR A 189 4.00 -39.54 14.90
C THR A 189 5.26 -39.40 15.74
N SER A 190 5.12 -38.93 16.98
CA SER A 190 6.17 -39.09 17.98
C SER A 190 6.19 -40.55 18.42
N THR A 191 7.23 -41.28 18.05
CA THR A 191 7.54 -42.57 18.67
C THR A 191 7.93 -42.34 20.14
N LEU A 192 6.97 -42.48 21.04
CA LEU A 192 7.21 -42.62 22.48
C LEU A 192 6.57 -43.92 22.98
N ALA A 193 7.35 -44.59 23.83
CA ALA A 193 7.25 -45.99 24.17
C ALA A 193 5.93 -46.41 24.84
N LYS A 194 5.56 -47.68 24.58
CA LYS A 194 4.50 -48.44 25.25
C LYS A 194 4.51 -48.27 26.77
N SER A 195 3.37 -47.92 27.34
CA SER A 195 2.95 -48.44 28.65
C SER A 195 1.43 -48.54 28.75
N ALA A 196 1.00 -49.41 29.65
CA ALA A 196 -0.17 -50.28 29.53
C ALA A 196 -1.56 -49.69 29.86
N ILE A 197 -2.55 -50.46 29.40
CA ILE A 197 -4.01 -50.35 29.43
C ILE A 197 -4.60 -50.21 30.83
N LEU A 198 -5.67 -49.41 30.99
CA LEU A 198 -6.82 -49.77 31.84
C LEU A 198 -8.12 -49.12 31.34
N SER A 199 -9.15 -49.97 31.20
CA SER A 199 -10.49 -49.70 30.67
C SER A 199 -11.39 -48.99 31.68
N ALA A 200 -12.27 -48.09 31.23
CA ALA A 200 -13.43 -47.66 32.01
C ALA A 200 -14.63 -47.27 31.11
N THR A 201 -15.78 -47.71 31.57
CA THR A 201 -17.08 -47.87 30.91
C THR A 201 -17.80 -46.56 30.59
N THR A 202 -18.50 -46.51 29.46
CA THR A 202 -19.42 -45.44 29.04
C THR A 202 -20.65 -45.34 29.95
N CYS A 203 -21.02 -44.12 30.34
CA CYS A 203 -22.34 -43.81 30.90
C CYS A 203 -22.91 -42.58 30.17
N ALA A 204 -24.04 -42.76 29.50
CA ALA A 204 -24.75 -41.69 28.80
C ALA A 204 -25.68 -40.95 29.77
N ILE A 205 -25.64 -39.62 29.76
CA ILE A 205 -26.56 -38.77 30.52
C ILE A 205 -27.36 -37.92 29.52
N THR A 206 -28.67 -38.15 29.48
CA THR A 206 -29.65 -37.39 28.71
C THR A 206 -30.05 -36.14 29.48
N LEU A 207 -29.92 -34.96 28.87
CA LEU A 207 -30.38 -33.68 29.41
C LEU A 207 -31.85 -33.45 29.04
N THR A 208 -32.74 -33.47 30.03
CA THR A 208 -34.13 -33.03 29.89
C THR A 208 -34.22 -31.54 30.22
N THR A 209 -34.68 -30.73 29.26
CA THR A 209 -34.89 -29.28 29.46
C THR A 209 -36.34 -29.05 29.86
N THR A 210 -36.59 -28.52 31.05
CA THR A 210 -37.93 -28.10 31.49
C THR A 210 -38.10 -26.61 31.22
N ILE A 211 -39.05 -26.27 30.36
CA ILE A 211 -39.51 -24.90 30.09
C ILE A 211 -40.63 -24.58 31.09
N THR A 212 -40.51 -23.47 31.82
CA THR A 212 -41.62 -22.94 32.63
C THR A 212 -42.02 -21.57 32.08
N LEU A 213 -43.26 -21.50 31.60
CA LEU A 213 -43.91 -20.30 31.07
C LEU A 213 -44.56 -19.46 32.19
N SER A 214 -44.68 -18.17 31.87
CA SER A 214 -45.25 -17.04 32.61
C SER A 214 -46.73 -17.15 33.00
N ASN A 215 -47.13 -16.46 34.08
CA ASN A 215 -48.38 -15.68 34.21
C ASN A 215 -48.20 -14.72 35.42
N GLN A 216 -48.16 -13.39 35.24
CA GLN A 216 -49.29 -12.44 35.17
C GLN A 216 -50.23 -12.49 36.39
N CYS A 217 -50.24 -11.44 37.23
CA CYS A 217 -51.41 -10.56 37.41
C CYS A 217 -51.18 -9.42 38.42
N THR A 218 -51.78 -8.29 38.07
CA THR A 218 -51.96 -6.99 38.74
C THR A 218 -52.88 -7.04 39.97
N CYS A 219 -52.76 -6.10 40.93
CA CYS A 219 -53.70 -4.97 41.10
C CYS A 219 -53.38 -4.09 42.33
N THR A 220 -53.61 -2.80 42.11
CA THR A 220 -53.69 -1.57 42.92
C THR A 220 -54.31 -1.64 44.32
N THR A 221 -53.98 -0.68 45.20
CA THR A 221 -55.00 0.23 45.81
C THR A 221 -54.41 1.44 46.56
N PHE A 222 -55.09 2.57 46.31
CA PHE A 222 -55.19 3.89 46.98
C PHE A 222 -53.96 4.78 47.17
#